data_AF-A0A271JC73-F1
#
_entry.id   AF-A0A271JC73-F1
#
_cell.length_a   1.000
_cell.length_b   1.000
_cell.length_c   1.000
_cell.angle_alpha   90.00
_cell.angle_beta   90.00
_cell.angle_gamma   90.00
#
_symmetry.space_group_name_H-M   'P 1'
#
loop_
_entity.id
_entity.type
_entity.pdbx_description
1 polymer ?
#
loop_
_entity_poly.entity_id
_entity_poly.type
_entity_poly.pdbx_seq_one_letter_code
_entity_poly.pdbx_strand_id
1 'polypeptide(L)'
;MRSPFLLSLVLCVGLVACSDAPESAPDAPSAPDAPVTADLPDLPESPRPAPGTRPASLMLRGVYLQPMYDGAAMLVNHEAIPDRMPAMQMPMRVKVPGLLDELAEGALIEMTVDSASLDVISITELPEGTVLDLEPGEGGDIVLPSE
;
A
#
# COMPACT_ATOMS: atom_id res chain seq x y z
N MET A 1 -38.72 12.07 38.01
CA MET A 1 -38.25 10.69 37.83
C MET A 1 -36.75 10.67 38.07
N ARG A 2 -36.32 9.94 39.10
CA ARG A 2 -34.92 9.81 39.55
C ARG A 2 -34.36 8.53 38.94
N SER A 3 -33.22 8.62 38.26
CA SER A 3 -32.41 7.44 37.93
C SER A 3 -30.94 7.80 38.13
N PRO A 4 -30.26 7.28 39.16
CA PRO A 4 -28.82 7.39 39.30
C PRO A 4 -28.16 6.25 38.52
N PHE A 5 -27.39 6.59 37.49
CA PHE A 5 -26.51 5.64 36.81
C PHE A 5 -25.34 5.30 37.73
N LEU A 6 -25.32 4.02 38.11
CA LEU A 6 -24.23 3.32 38.73
C LEU A 6 -23.00 3.23 37.81
N LEU A 7 -21.87 2.98 38.48
CA LEU A 7 -20.74 2.16 38.06
C LEU A 7 -19.49 2.91 37.57
N SER A 8 -18.81 3.51 38.56
CA SER A 8 -17.38 3.77 38.55
C SER A 8 -16.66 2.54 39.10
N LEU A 9 -15.85 1.84 38.29
CA LEU A 9 -14.75 0.96 38.73
C LEU A 9 -13.96 0.40 37.54
N VAL A 10 -12.75 0.91 37.27
CA VAL A 10 -11.56 0.13 36.83
C VAL A 10 -10.33 0.99 37.16
N LEU A 11 -9.77 0.88 38.36
CA LEU A 11 -8.63 0.01 38.73
C LEU A 11 -7.29 0.47 38.09
N CYS A 12 -6.68 1.49 38.71
CA CYS A 12 -5.25 1.74 38.61
C CYS A 12 -4.51 0.79 39.56
N VAL A 13 -3.69 -0.12 39.03
CA VAL A 13 -2.63 -0.78 39.81
C VAL A 13 -1.34 -0.69 39.01
N GLY A 14 -0.42 0.12 39.53
CA GLY A 14 0.89 0.35 38.95
C GLY A 14 1.86 -0.81 39.18
N LEU A 15 2.88 -0.89 38.34
CA LEU A 15 4.04 -1.75 38.53
C LEU A 15 5.31 -0.88 38.56
N VAL A 16 5.73 -0.66 39.80
CA VAL A 16 7.10 -0.74 40.36
C VAL A 16 8.28 -0.21 39.52
N ALA A 17 8.96 0.77 40.12
CA ALA A 17 10.34 1.14 39.85
C ALA A 17 11.26 0.71 41.01
N CYS A 18 12.57 0.71 40.73
CA CYS A 18 13.74 0.55 41.64
C CYS A 18 14.15 -0.91 41.91
N SER A 19 15.40 -1.35 42.02
CA SER A 19 16.78 -0.90 41.76
C SER A 19 17.63 -2.04 42.34
N ASP A 20 18.73 -2.50 41.74
CA ASP A 20 20.02 -2.72 42.44
C ASP A 20 21.12 -3.19 41.47
N ALA A 21 22.35 -2.79 41.75
CA ALA A 21 23.52 -2.89 40.88
C ALA A 21 24.43 -4.09 41.29
N PRO A 22 25.77 -4.00 41.22
CA PRO A 22 26.62 -4.50 40.13
C PRO A 22 27.55 -5.65 40.58
N GLU A 23 28.01 -6.50 39.65
CA GLU A 23 29.16 -7.38 39.90
C GLU A 23 30.35 -6.94 39.04
N SER A 24 31.39 -6.46 39.73
CA SER A 24 32.67 -6.02 39.20
C SER A 24 33.57 -7.20 38.82
N ALA A 25 34.28 -7.06 37.71
CA ALA A 25 35.64 -7.59 37.58
C ALA A 25 36.54 -6.56 36.83
N PRO A 26 37.78 -6.32 37.29
CA PRO A 26 38.66 -5.26 36.78
C PRO A 26 39.76 -5.75 35.80
N ASP A 27 40.31 -4.79 35.03
CA ASP A 27 41.65 -4.72 34.40
C ASP A 27 42.00 -5.78 33.31
N ALA A 28 42.57 -5.49 32.14
CA ALA A 28 43.54 -4.44 31.76
C ALA A 28 43.65 -4.33 30.20
N PRO A 29 44.40 -3.36 29.64
CA PRO A 29 44.19 -2.78 28.30
C PRO A 29 45.19 -3.25 27.22
N SER A 30 44.82 -3.10 25.94
CA SER A 30 45.70 -2.64 24.83
C SER A 30 44.93 -2.59 23.50
N ALA A 31 44.85 -1.41 22.90
CA ALA A 31 44.54 -1.18 21.48
C ALA A 31 45.84 -1.33 20.63
N PRO A 32 45.89 -1.05 19.31
CA PRO A 32 44.89 -0.89 18.24
C PRO A 32 45.25 -1.75 16.99
N ASP A 33 44.75 -1.39 15.80
CA ASP A 33 45.00 -1.95 14.44
C ASP A 33 44.12 -3.15 14.02
N ALA A 34 43.39 -3.20 12.89
CA ALA A 34 43.31 -2.32 11.72
C ALA A 34 41.98 -2.62 10.96
N PRO A 35 41.78 -2.09 9.73
CA PRO A 35 40.59 -1.34 9.33
C PRO A 35 39.32 -2.18 9.22
N VAL A 36 38.20 -1.49 9.47
CA VAL A 36 36.86 -1.91 9.06
C VAL A 36 36.92 -2.20 7.55
N THR A 37 37.01 -3.47 7.20
CA THR A 37 36.51 -3.90 5.90
C THR A 37 35.01 -3.66 6.02
N ALA A 38 34.47 -2.84 5.14
CA ALA A 38 33.04 -2.61 5.05
C ALA A 38 32.34 -3.94 4.75
N ASP A 39 32.07 -4.69 5.81
CA ASP A 39 31.04 -5.69 5.87
C ASP A 39 29.73 -4.90 5.79
N LEU A 40 29.35 -4.57 4.55
CA LEU A 40 27.98 -4.17 4.28
C LEU A 40 27.14 -5.37 4.74
N PRO A 41 26.22 -5.22 5.70
CA PRO A 41 25.31 -6.30 6.01
C PRO A 41 24.56 -6.65 4.72
N ASP A 42 24.78 -7.89 4.26
CA ASP A 42 24.03 -8.54 3.20
C ASP A 42 22.55 -8.41 3.58
N LEU A 43 21.86 -7.44 2.97
CA LEU A 43 20.42 -7.32 3.08
C LEU A 43 19.88 -8.66 2.56
N PRO A 44 19.06 -9.40 3.32
CA PRO A 44 18.56 -10.68 2.86
C PRO A 44 17.84 -10.46 1.53
N GLU A 45 18.44 -10.96 0.45
CA GLU A 45 17.86 -10.94 -0.89
C GLU A 45 16.47 -11.57 -0.77
N SER A 46 15.41 -10.78 -1.00
CA SER A 46 14.04 -11.26 -0.83
C SER A 46 13.87 -12.56 -1.63
N PRO A 47 13.27 -13.63 -1.06
CA PRO A 47 13.27 -14.95 -1.67
C PRO A 47 12.74 -14.87 -3.10
N ARG A 48 13.57 -15.23 -4.08
CA ARG A 48 13.14 -15.34 -5.47
C ARG A 48 12.00 -16.36 -5.54
N PRO A 49 10.84 -16.04 -6.14
CA PRO A 49 9.72 -16.97 -6.22
C PRO A 49 10.15 -18.28 -6.88
N ALA A 50 9.67 -19.42 -6.35
CA ALA A 50 9.98 -20.74 -6.91
C ALA A 50 9.43 -20.86 -8.35
N PRO A 51 10.15 -21.51 -9.29
CA PRO A 51 9.69 -21.71 -10.66
C PRO A 51 8.29 -22.33 -10.71
N GLY A 52 7.37 -21.71 -11.44
CA GLY A 52 5.97 -22.16 -11.58
C GLY A 52 4.98 -21.56 -10.57
N THR A 53 5.43 -20.74 -9.63
CA THR A 53 4.54 -19.98 -8.74
C THR A 53 4.05 -18.73 -9.47
N ARG A 54 2.72 -18.58 -9.62
CA ARG A 54 2.16 -17.31 -10.12
C ARG A 54 2.51 -16.19 -9.14
N PRO A 55 2.86 -14.99 -9.61
CA PRO A 55 3.12 -13.87 -8.72
C PRO A 55 1.87 -13.58 -7.90
N ALA A 56 2.04 -13.31 -6.60
CA ALA A 56 0.93 -13.03 -5.70
C ALA A 56 0.14 -11.80 -6.14
N SER A 57 0.82 -10.84 -6.79
CA SER A 57 0.25 -9.63 -7.35
C SER A 57 0.48 -9.52 -8.86
N LEU A 58 -0.29 -8.64 -9.50
CA LEU A 58 -0.18 -8.29 -10.91
C LEU A 58 -0.15 -6.75 -11.04
N MET A 59 0.64 -6.25 -11.99
CA MET A 59 0.63 -4.84 -12.38
C MET A 59 -0.36 -4.62 -13.52
N LEU A 60 -1.26 -3.65 -13.37
CA LEU A 60 -2.20 -3.21 -14.39
C LEU A 60 -1.98 -1.72 -14.62
N ARG A 61 -2.29 -1.25 -15.83
CA ARG A 61 -2.33 0.18 -16.14
C ARG A 61 -3.74 0.56 -16.57
N GLY A 62 -4.10 1.81 -16.34
CA GLY A 62 -5.43 2.32 -16.65
C GLY A 62 -5.59 3.80 -16.39
N VAL A 63 -6.83 4.27 -16.58
CA VAL A 63 -7.28 5.60 -16.22
C VAL A 63 -8.20 5.48 -15.01
N TYR A 64 -7.86 6.19 -13.94
CA TYR A 64 -8.78 6.37 -12.82
C TYR A 64 -9.91 7.31 -13.22
N LEU A 65 -11.16 6.89 -13.03
CA LEU A 65 -12.31 7.69 -13.43
C LEU A 65 -12.96 8.39 -12.23
N GLN A 66 -13.26 7.66 -11.16
CA GLN A 66 -13.91 8.22 -9.97
C GLN A 66 -13.85 7.27 -8.78
N PRO A 67 -13.93 7.77 -7.54
CA PRO A 67 -14.07 6.94 -6.36
C PRO A 67 -15.50 6.37 -6.27
N MET A 68 -15.64 5.21 -5.63
CA MET A 68 -16.93 4.55 -5.38
C MET A 68 -17.02 4.11 -3.92
N TYR A 69 -18.25 4.06 -3.39
CA TYR A 69 -18.53 3.56 -2.04
C TYR A 69 -17.64 4.22 -0.97
N ASP A 70 -17.57 5.55 -0.97
CA ASP A 70 -16.77 6.34 -0.02
C ASP A 70 -15.27 5.97 -0.05
N GLY A 71 -14.75 5.62 -1.23
CA GLY A 71 -13.33 5.28 -1.45
C GLY A 71 -12.97 3.81 -1.21
N ALA A 72 -13.95 2.95 -0.88
CA ALA A 72 -13.73 1.50 -0.75
C ALA A 72 -13.54 0.79 -2.10
N ALA A 73 -13.90 1.46 -3.20
CA ALA A 73 -13.59 1.01 -4.56
C ALA A 73 -13.31 2.22 -5.45
N MET A 74 -12.81 1.95 -6.65
CA MET A 74 -12.68 2.93 -7.72
C MET A 74 -13.25 2.40 -9.02
N LEU A 75 -13.74 3.29 -9.86
CA LEU A 75 -14.03 3.00 -11.24
C LEU A 75 -12.76 3.27 -12.07
N VAL A 76 -12.29 2.27 -12.81
CA VAL A 76 -11.10 2.37 -13.65
C VAL A 76 -11.41 1.85 -15.04
N ASN A 77 -10.85 2.49 -16.07
CA ASN A 77 -10.71 1.91 -17.40
C ASN A 77 -9.29 1.35 -17.54
N HIS A 78 -9.13 0.02 -17.52
CA HIS A 78 -7.83 -0.64 -17.52
C HIS A 78 -7.48 -1.25 -18.89
N GLU A 79 -6.18 -1.44 -19.14
CA GLU A 79 -5.69 -2.14 -20.32
C GLU A 79 -6.02 -3.64 -20.30
N ALA A 80 -5.88 -4.29 -21.45
CA ALA A 80 -6.09 -5.73 -21.53
C ALA A 80 -5.14 -6.48 -20.59
N ILE A 81 -5.72 -7.41 -19.82
CA ILE A 81 -4.95 -8.33 -18.99
C ILE A 81 -4.86 -9.65 -19.74
N PRO A 82 -3.67 -10.02 -20.28
CA PRO A 82 -3.51 -11.24 -21.06
C PRO A 82 -4.06 -12.46 -20.34
N ASP A 83 -4.80 -13.30 -21.09
CA ASP A 83 -5.39 -14.55 -20.61
C ASP A 83 -6.42 -14.41 -19.47
N ARG A 84 -6.86 -13.18 -19.14
CA ARG A 84 -7.84 -12.93 -18.09
C ARG A 84 -9.05 -12.11 -18.54
N MET A 85 -8.81 -10.94 -19.12
CA MET A 85 -9.88 -10.03 -19.52
C MET A 85 -9.41 -9.00 -20.54
N PRO A 86 -10.29 -8.53 -21.44
CA PRO A 86 -9.98 -7.44 -22.35
C PRO A 86 -9.77 -6.13 -21.59
N ALA A 87 -9.28 -5.11 -22.30
CA ALA A 87 -9.32 -3.74 -21.78
C ALA A 87 -10.78 -3.38 -21.55
N MET A 88 -11.13 -2.81 -20.41
CA MET A 88 -12.51 -2.43 -20.11
C MET A 88 -12.61 -1.51 -18.90
N GLN A 89 -13.77 -0.88 -18.77
CA GLN A 89 -14.13 -0.14 -17.57
C GLN A 89 -14.82 -1.05 -16.54
N MET A 90 -14.28 -1.11 -15.33
CA MET A 90 -14.90 -1.86 -14.24
C MET A 90 -14.61 -1.28 -12.85
N PRO A 91 -15.49 -1.52 -11.87
CA PRO A 91 -15.20 -1.20 -10.48
C PRO A 91 -14.17 -2.16 -9.90
N MET A 92 -13.13 -1.63 -9.26
CA MET A 92 -12.09 -2.39 -8.56
C MET A 92 -12.07 -2.00 -7.08
N ARG A 93 -12.03 -3.00 -6.21
CA ARG A 93 -11.99 -2.79 -4.75
C ARG A 93 -10.62 -2.28 -4.34
N VAL A 94 -10.61 -1.34 -3.40
CA VAL A 94 -9.38 -0.80 -2.83
C VAL A 94 -9.14 -1.45 -1.48
N LYS A 95 -7.98 -2.08 -1.31
CA LYS A 95 -7.63 -2.79 -0.07
C LYS A 95 -7.05 -1.87 1.00
N VAL A 96 -6.38 -0.81 0.57
CA VAL A 96 -5.71 0.15 1.44
C VAL A 96 -6.57 1.42 1.57
N PRO A 97 -7.08 1.75 2.77
CA PRO A 97 -7.88 2.96 2.95
C PRO A 97 -7.03 4.22 2.66
N GLY A 98 -7.64 5.23 2.04
CA GLY A 98 -6.99 6.49 1.69
C GLY A 98 -6.11 6.45 0.44
N LEU A 99 -6.03 5.30 -0.27
CA LEU A 99 -5.21 5.16 -1.48
C LEU A 99 -5.66 6.07 -2.64
N LEU A 100 -6.90 6.57 -2.59
CA LEU A 100 -7.49 7.42 -3.64
C LEU A 100 -7.49 8.91 -3.27
N ASP A 101 -7.10 9.27 -2.04
CA ASP A 101 -7.32 10.62 -1.49
C ASP A 101 -6.58 11.72 -2.26
N GLU A 102 -5.44 11.38 -2.86
CA GLU A 102 -4.60 12.30 -3.63
C GLU A 102 -4.75 12.12 -5.14
N LEU A 103 -5.61 11.21 -5.60
CA LEU A 103 -5.70 10.83 -7.00
C LEU A 103 -6.76 11.67 -7.75
N ALA A 104 -6.32 12.35 -8.81
CA ALA A 104 -7.20 13.15 -9.66
C ALA A 104 -8.00 12.28 -10.64
N GLU A 105 -9.29 12.57 -10.82
CA GLU A 105 -10.10 11.94 -11.87
C GLU A 105 -9.49 12.18 -13.26
N GLY A 106 -9.43 11.14 -14.08
CA GLY A 106 -8.74 11.13 -15.37
C GLY A 106 -7.24 10.82 -15.28
N ALA A 107 -6.67 10.66 -14.09
CA ALA A 107 -5.24 10.32 -13.94
C ALA A 107 -4.90 8.98 -14.60
N LEU A 108 -3.78 8.98 -15.32
CA LEU A 108 -3.14 7.76 -15.81
C LEU A 108 -2.47 7.09 -14.62
N ILE A 109 -2.77 5.82 -14.38
CA ILE A 109 -2.27 5.10 -13.22
C ILE A 109 -1.71 3.74 -13.58
N GLU A 110 -0.68 3.34 -12.84
CA GLU A 110 -0.25 1.97 -12.69
C GLU A 110 -0.70 1.49 -11.31
N MET A 111 -1.33 0.32 -11.26
CA MET A 111 -1.84 -0.27 -10.04
C MET A 111 -1.27 -1.67 -9.85
N THR A 112 -0.91 -1.98 -8.61
CA THR A 112 -0.61 -3.35 -8.20
C THR A 112 -1.84 -3.96 -7.56
N VAL A 113 -2.31 -5.08 -8.09
CA VAL A 113 -3.52 -5.76 -7.62
C VAL A 113 -3.19 -7.16 -7.12
N ASP A 114 -4.00 -7.68 -6.20
CA ASP A 114 -3.95 -9.07 -5.80
C ASP A 114 -4.33 -9.96 -7.00
N SER A 115 -3.49 -10.93 -7.34
CA SER A 115 -3.71 -11.75 -8.53
C SER A 115 -4.89 -12.72 -8.40
N ALA A 116 -5.41 -12.97 -7.19
CA ALA A 116 -6.55 -13.85 -6.97
C ALA A 116 -7.87 -13.07 -6.87
N SER A 117 -7.88 -11.93 -6.18
CA SER A 117 -9.10 -11.12 -5.97
C SER A 117 -9.23 -9.88 -6.85
N LEU A 118 -8.15 -9.44 -7.51
CA LEU A 118 -8.05 -8.17 -8.21
C LEU A 118 -8.29 -6.94 -7.32
N ASP A 119 -8.10 -7.10 -5.99
CA ASP A 119 -8.14 -5.96 -5.08
C ASP A 119 -6.88 -5.11 -5.26
N VAL A 120 -7.05 -3.80 -5.32
CA VAL A 120 -5.96 -2.84 -5.53
C VAL A 120 -5.21 -2.63 -4.22
N ILE A 121 -3.90 -2.86 -4.28
CA ILE A 121 -2.98 -2.84 -3.14
C ILE A 121 -2.13 -1.56 -3.15
N SER A 122 -1.74 -1.08 -4.32
CA SER A 122 -1.02 0.19 -4.50
C SER A 122 -1.36 0.84 -5.83
N ILE A 123 -1.21 2.16 -5.89
CA ILE A 123 -1.41 2.99 -7.08
C ILE A 123 -0.20 3.92 -7.22
N THR A 124 0.22 4.16 -8.45
CA THR A 124 1.23 5.15 -8.82
C THR A 124 0.74 5.89 -10.04
N GLU A 125 0.74 7.22 -9.98
CA GLU A 125 0.39 8.06 -11.13
C GLU A 125 1.49 7.97 -12.19
N LEU A 126 1.06 7.79 -13.43
CA LEU A 126 1.90 7.77 -14.61
C LEU A 126 2.02 9.19 -15.18
N PRO A 127 3.15 9.54 -15.81
CA PRO A 127 3.32 10.85 -16.39
C PRO A 127 2.27 11.11 -17.47
N GLU A 128 1.83 12.37 -17.53
CA GLU A 128 0.94 12.86 -18.57
C GLU A 128 1.55 12.59 -19.96
N GLY A 129 0.77 12.03 -20.88
CA GLY A 129 1.23 11.61 -22.21
C GLY A 129 1.69 10.15 -22.31
N THR A 130 1.59 9.37 -21.23
CA THR A 130 1.72 7.91 -21.31
C THR A 130 0.60 7.34 -22.20
N VAL A 131 0.98 6.58 -23.23
CA VAL A 131 0.02 5.93 -24.14
C VAL A 131 -0.45 4.63 -23.52
N LEU A 132 -1.75 4.48 -23.34
CA LEU A 132 -2.41 3.27 -22.84
C LEU A 132 -3.26 2.62 -23.94
N ASP A 133 -3.24 1.28 -23.97
CA ASP A 133 -4.08 0.47 -24.87
C ASP A 133 -5.41 0.15 -24.16
N LEU A 134 -6.27 1.16 -24.11
CA LEU A 134 -7.58 1.07 -23.49
C LEU A 134 -8.64 0.73 -24.53
N GLU A 135 -9.74 0.13 -24.10
CA GLU A 135 -10.92 0.14 -24.94
C GLU A 135 -11.31 1.60 -25.22
N PRO A 136 -11.70 1.93 -26.47
CA PRO A 136 -12.27 3.23 -26.77
C PRO A 136 -13.51 3.34 -25.90
N GLY A 137 -13.39 4.07 -24.79
CA GLY A 137 -14.54 4.43 -23.98
C GLY A 137 -15.54 5.05 -24.95
N GLU A 138 -16.79 4.64 -24.87
CA GLU A 138 -17.87 5.44 -25.44
C GLU A 138 -17.69 6.83 -24.83
N GLY A 139 -17.08 7.71 -25.60
CA GLY A 139 -16.90 9.11 -25.27
C GLY A 139 -18.30 9.68 -25.21
N GLY A 140 -18.91 9.62 -24.03
CA GLY A 140 -19.77 10.68 -23.59
C GLY A 140 -18.95 11.95 -23.77
N ASP A 141 -19.29 12.70 -24.81
CA ASP A 141 -18.89 14.06 -25.07
C ASP A 141 -18.97 14.83 -23.75
N ILE A 142 -17.85 14.90 -23.01
CA ILE A 142 -17.74 15.82 -21.87
C ILE A 142 -17.57 17.19 -22.52
N VAL A 143 -18.70 17.76 -22.92
CA VAL A 143 -18.85 19.20 -23.07
C VAL A 143 -18.49 19.77 -21.70
N LEU A 144 -17.27 20.25 -21.55
CA LEU A 144 -16.95 21.23 -20.53
C LEU A 144 -17.93 22.39 -20.74
N PRO A 145 -18.88 22.68 -19.83
CA PRO A 145 -19.61 23.93 -19.93
C PRO A 145 -18.55 25.03 -19.71
N SER A 146 -18.17 25.68 -20.80
CA SER A 146 -17.64 27.03 -20.70
C SER A 146 -18.83 27.87 -20.30
N GLU A 147 -18.90 28.33 -19.04
CA GLU A 147 -19.36 29.67 -18.59
C GLU A 147 -19.02 29.87 -17.10
#